data_AF-A0A699TVE5-F1
#
_entry.id   AF-A0A699TVE5-F1
#
_cell.length_a   1.000
_cell.length_b   1.000
_cell.length_c   1.000
_cell.angle_alpha   90.00
_cell.angle_beta   90.00
_cell.angle_gamma   90.00
#
_symmetry.space_group_name_H-M   'P 1'
#
loop_
_entity.id
_entity.type
_entity.pdbx_description
1 polymer ?
#
loop_
_entity_poly.entity_id
_entity_poly.type
_entity_poly.pdbx_seq_one_letter_code
_entity_poly.pdbx_strand_id
1 'polypeptide(L)'
;MMDYALWEFIKNGETLPMTKVMKGVTIVMPITSVEKKAQRRLELLEAIEKRFGGNATTKKTQKNLLKQQYEDFTASSSEKLNQTFDRLQKLVSQLELLGEKLSQEDVNQKL
;
A
#
# COMPACT_ATOMS: atom_id res chain seq x y z
N MET A 1 15.29 11.92 2.39
CA MET A 1 14.53 11.50 3.59
C MET A 1 13.30 12.39 3.67
N MET A 2 12.09 11.84 3.54
CA MET A 2 10.89 12.61 3.85
C MET A 2 10.99 13.02 5.32
N ASP A 3 10.83 14.30 5.60
CA ASP A 3 10.83 14.83 6.96
C ASP A 3 9.73 14.12 7.75
N TYR A 4 10.08 13.53 8.90
CA TYR A 4 9.17 12.76 9.74
C TYR A 4 7.94 13.58 10.15
N ALA A 5 8.10 14.90 10.29
CA ALA A 5 7.01 15.83 10.54
C ALA A 5 5.95 15.85 9.42
N LEU A 6 6.38 15.68 8.16
CA LEU A 6 5.49 15.67 6.99
C LEU A 6 4.73 14.35 6.87
N TRP A 7 5.34 13.22 7.25
CA TRP A 7 4.66 11.92 7.30
C TRP A 7 3.55 11.93 8.36
N GLU A 8 3.86 12.37 9.57
CA GLU A 8 2.91 12.44 10.68
C GLU A 8 1.74 13.38 10.36
N PHE A 9 1.99 14.48 9.65
CA PHE A 9 0.96 15.42 9.22
C PHE A 9 -0.04 14.81 8.22
N ILE A 10 0.44 14.00 7.27
CA ILE A 10 -0.41 13.32 6.28
C ILE A 10 -1.25 12.22 6.94
N LYS A 11 -0.68 11.50 7.91
CA LYS A 11 -1.34 10.40 8.62
C LYS A 11 -2.45 10.90 9.56
N ASN A 12 -2.25 12.05 10.20
CA ASN A 12 -3.11 12.56 11.27
C ASN A 12 -4.06 13.69 10.82
N GLY A 13 -4.30 13.82 9.50
CA GLY A 13 -4.93 14.96 8.81
C GLY A 13 -6.35 15.38 9.22
N GLU A 14 -6.91 14.91 10.34
CA GLU A 14 -8.20 15.41 10.87
C GLU A 14 -8.21 15.85 12.33
N THR A 15 -7.16 15.71 13.15
CA THR A 15 -7.29 16.08 14.57
C THR A 15 -5.99 16.52 15.21
N LEU A 16 -5.58 17.77 14.98
CA LEU A 16 -4.83 18.50 15.99
C LEU A 16 -5.51 19.85 16.24
N PRO A 17 -6.08 20.06 17.44
CA PRO A 17 -6.68 21.34 17.77
C PRO A 17 -5.60 22.42 17.75
N MET A 18 -5.91 23.57 17.14
CA MET A 18 -4.94 24.64 17.05
C MET A 18 -4.87 25.35 18.40
N THR A 19 -3.71 25.22 19.04
CA THR A 19 -3.39 25.96 20.27
C THR A 19 -2.90 27.34 19.86
N LYS A 20 -3.73 28.37 20.01
CA LYS A 20 -3.29 29.77 19.87
C LYS A 20 -3.16 30.38 21.26
N VAL A 21 -1.96 30.87 21.58
CA VAL A 21 -1.72 31.68 22.77
C VAL A 21 -1.92 33.14 22.38
N MET A 22 -3.00 33.75 22.85
CA MET A 22 -3.21 35.19 22.75
C MET A 22 -3.19 35.78 24.16
N LYS A 23 -2.28 36.74 24.38
CA LYS A 23 -2.18 37.55 25.61
C LYS A 23 -2.21 36.72 26.91
N GLY A 24 -1.48 35.59 26.93
CA GLY A 24 -1.31 34.74 28.11
C GLY A 24 -2.41 33.71 28.36
N VAL A 25 -3.46 33.64 27.51
CA VAL A 25 -4.49 32.60 27.60
C VAL A 25 -4.38 31.66 26.41
N THR A 26 -4.29 30.37 26.73
CA THR A 26 -4.26 29.27 25.76
C THR A 26 -5.68 28.91 25.38
N ILE A 27 -6.11 29.26 24.16
CA ILE A 27 -7.43 28.88 23.65
C ILE A 27 -7.25 27.72 22.66
N VAL A 28 -7.81 26.57 23.05
CA VAL A 28 -7.90 25.36 22.21
C VAL A 28 -9.19 25.46 21.41
N MET A 29 -9.10 25.88 20.15
CA MET A 29 -10.29 25.93 19.28
C MET A 29 -10.41 24.63 18.45
N PRO A 30 -11.56 23.93 18.47
CA PRO A 30 -11.86 22.88 17.51
C PRO A 30 -12.05 23.49 16.12
N ILE A 31 -11.47 22.87 15.09
CA ILE A 31 -11.49 23.37 13.71
C ILE A 31 -12.87 23.06 13.11
N THR A 32 -13.79 24.03 13.13
CA THR A 32 -15.15 23.82 12.59
C THR A 32 -15.52 24.73 11.41
N SER A 33 -14.67 25.67 10.99
CA SER A 33 -14.96 26.53 9.83
C SER A 33 -14.36 25.98 8.53
N VAL A 34 -15.22 25.79 7.53
CA VAL A 34 -14.92 25.30 6.18
C VAL A 34 -13.87 26.18 5.47
N GLU A 35 -13.92 27.50 5.69
CA GLU A 35 -13.00 28.47 5.06
C GLU A 35 -11.55 28.28 5.53
N LYS A 36 -11.37 28.05 6.84
CA LYS A 36 -10.03 27.81 7.42
C LYS A 36 -9.46 26.45 7.00
N LYS A 37 -10.32 25.47 6.70
CA LYS A 37 -9.94 24.18 6.11
C LYS A 37 -9.51 24.36 4.65
N ALA A 38 -10.19 25.22 3.88
CA ALA A 38 -9.85 25.52 2.50
C ALA A 38 -8.51 26.29 2.38
N GLN A 39 -8.29 27.29 3.23
CA GLN A 39 -7.06 28.09 3.23
C GLN A 39 -5.81 27.23 3.54
N ARG A 40 -5.90 26.30 4.50
CA ARG A 40 -4.81 25.35 4.78
C ARG A 40 -4.52 24.39 3.63
N ARG A 41 -5.56 23.98 2.88
CA ARG A 41 -5.37 23.12 1.70
C ARG A 41 -4.62 23.87 0.59
N LEU A 42 -4.92 25.15 0.41
CA LEU A 42 -4.21 26.02 -0.53
C LEU A 42 -2.74 26.21 -0.14
N GLU A 43 -2.47 26.55 1.13
CA GLU A 43 -1.09 26.71 1.64
C GLU A 43 -0.26 25.42 1.52
N LEU A 44 -0.89 24.26 1.72
CA LEU A 44 -0.23 22.95 1.57
C LEU A 44 0.11 22.66 0.10
N LEU A 45 -0.82 22.92 -0.82
CA LEU A 45 -0.58 22.75 -2.26
C LEU A 45 0.54 23.68 -2.73
N GLU A 46 0.54 24.94 -2.30
CA GLU A 46 1.59 25.90 -2.64
C GLU A 46 2.95 25.50 -2.04
N ALA A 47 2.99 24.99 -0.80
CA ALA A 47 4.22 24.48 -0.20
C ALA A 47 4.76 23.23 -0.92
N ILE A 48 3.88 22.33 -1.37
CA ILE A 48 4.25 21.16 -2.17
C ILE A 48 4.75 21.61 -3.55
N GLU A 49 4.08 22.56 -4.19
CA GLU A 49 4.48 23.11 -5.48
C GLU A 49 5.81 23.86 -5.38
N LYS A 50 6.03 24.66 -4.33
CA LYS A 50 7.29 25.36 -4.08
C LYS A 50 8.45 24.39 -3.80
N ARG A 51 8.17 23.24 -3.16
CA ARG A 51 9.21 22.25 -2.79
C ARG A 51 9.47 21.20 -3.89
N PHE A 52 8.47 20.88 -4.70
CA PHE A 52 8.51 19.78 -5.68
C PHE A 52 8.18 20.20 -7.13
N GLY A 53 7.67 21.40 -7.36
CA GLY A 53 7.25 21.91 -8.66
C GLY A 53 8.38 22.40 -9.57
N GLY A 54 9.65 22.28 -9.14
CA GLY A 54 10.78 22.92 -9.82
C GLY A 54 11.61 22.06 -10.79
N ASN A 55 11.32 20.78 -11.01
CA ASN A 55 12.28 19.94 -11.74
C ASN A 55 11.63 18.71 -12.42
N ALA A 56 11.48 18.77 -13.75
CA ALA A 56 11.00 17.67 -14.59
C ALA A 56 11.79 16.35 -14.42
N THR A 57 13.05 16.42 -14.00
CA THR A 57 13.90 15.24 -13.72
C THR A 57 13.45 14.52 -12.46
N THR A 58 13.02 15.21 -11.39
CA THR A 58 12.51 14.56 -10.17
C THR A 58 11.22 13.79 -10.43
N LYS A 59 10.30 14.36 -11.23
CA LYS A 59 9.06 13.67 -11.65
C LYS A 59 9.38 12.45 -12.53
N LYS A 60 10.37 12.55 -13.41
CA LYS A 60 10.85 11.43 -14.24
C LYS A 60 11.49 10.32 -13.39
N THR A 61 12.29 10.68 -12.40
CA THR A 61 12.90 9.73 -11.46
C THR A 61 11.86 9.04 -10.59
N GLN A 62 10.89 9.78 -10.03
CA GLN A 62 9.78 9.18 -9.28
C GLN A 62 8.93 8.25 -10.15
N LYS A 63 8.61 8.65 -11.40
CA LYS A 63 7.88 7.80 -12.35
C LYS A 63 8.63 6.50 -12.66
N ASN A 64 9.95 6.59 -12.88
CA ASN A 64 10.77 5.41 -13.15
C ASN A 64 10.88 4.49 -11.92
N LEU A 65 11.02 5.07 -10.72
CA LEU A 65 11.05 4.31 -9.47
C LEU A 65 9.72 3.55 -9.26
N LEU A 66 8.59 4.21 -9.51
CA LEU A 66 7.26 3.60 -9.40
C LEU A 66 7.08 2.45 -10.41
N LYS A 67 7.57 2.64 -11.65
CA LYS A 67 7.57 1.61 -12.68
C LYS A 67 8.40 0.40 -12.27
N GLN A 68 9.60 0.63 -11.73
CA GLN A 68 10.47 -0.45 -11.27
C GLN A 68 9.83 -1.24 -10.11
N GLN A 69 9.25 -0.56 -9.12
CA GLN A 69 8.56 -1.25 -8.02
C GLN A 69 7.36 -2.09 -8.50
N TYR A 70 6.65 -1.64 -9.53
CA TYR A 70 5.56 -2.42 -10.13
C TYR A 70 6.07 -3.66 -10.86
N GLU A 71 7.17 -3.55 -11.62
CA GLU A 71 7.80 -4.68 -12.31
C GLU A 71 8.34 -5.71 -11.32
N ASP A 72 9.04 -5.26 -10.26
CA ASP A 72 9.58 -6.12 -9.19
C ASP A 72 8.45 -6.87 -8.46
N PHE A 73 7.35 -6.18 -8.16
CA PHE A 73 6.16 -6.78 -7.55
C PHE A 73 5.53 -7.84 -8.46
N THR A 74 5.37 -7.52 -9.75
CA THR A 74 4.76 -8.42 -10.73
C THR A 74 5.63 -9.67 -10.94
N ALA A 75 6.95 -9.50 -11.02
CA ALA A 75 7.90 -10.60 -11.14
C ALA A 75 7.86 -11.52 -9.90
N SER A 76 7.94 -10.95 -8.69
CA SER A 76 7.90 -11.73 -7.44
C SER A 76 6.56 -12.44 -7.24
N SER A 77 5.45 -11.78 -7.60
CA SER A 77 4.12 -12.38 -7.50
C SER A 77 3.96 -13.53 -8.49
N SER A 78 4.45 -13.37 -9.73
CA SER A 78 4.41 -14.42 -10.76
C SER A 78 5.21 -15.66 -10.35
N GLU A 79 6.43 -15.47 -9.83
CA GLU A 79 7.28 -16.57 -9.37
C GLU A 79 6.61 -17.36 -8.22
N LYS A 80 6.07 -16.67 -7.22
CA LYS A 80 5.35 -17.31 -6.10
C LYS A 80 4.08 -18.03 -6.54
N LEU A 81 3.37 -17.47 -7.53
CA LEU A 81 2.14 -18.07 -8.06
C LEU A 81 2.45 -19.34 -8.84
N ASN A 82 3.50 -19.34 -9.67
CA ASN A 82 3.97 -20.54 -10.38
C ASN A 82 4.39 -21.64 -9.41
N GLN A 83 5.16 -21.31 -8.36
CA GLN A 83 5.52 -22.28 -7.33
C GLN A 83 4.30 -22.87 -6.61
N THR A 84 3.27 -22.07 -6.39
CA THR A 84 2.01 -22.53 -5.78
C THR A 84 1.26 -23.47 -6.74
N PHE A 85 1.24 -23.12 -8.04
CA PHE A 85 0.62 -23.94 -9.07
C PHE A 85 1.32 -25.30 -9.21
N ASP A 86 2.65 -25.35 -9.24
CA ASP A 86 3.42 -26.61 -9.32
C ASP A 86 3.14 -27.52 -8.11
N ARG A 87 3.04 -26.94 -6.92
CA ARG A 87 2.68 -27.69 -5.71
C ARG A 87 1.26 -28.25 -5.77
N LEU A 88 0.31 -27.47 -6.29
CA LEU A 88 -1.07 -27.92 -6.49
C LEU A 88 -1.14 -29.05 -7.51
N GLN A 89 -0.46 -28.92 -8.66
CA GLN A 89 -0.41 -30.00 -9.65
C GLN A 89 0.15 -31.28 -9.05
N LYS A 90 1.23 -31.19 -8.26
CA LYS A 90 1.81 -32.35 -7.59
C LYS A 90 0.83 -33.03 -6.62
N LEU A 91 0.04 -32.26 -5.88
CA LEU A 91 -0.98 -32.81 -4.98
C LEU A 91 -2.12 -33.47 -5.76
N VAL A 92 -2.57 -32.85 -6.86
CA VAL A 92 -3.61 -33.43 -7.73
C VAL A 92 -3.15 -34.77 -8.29
N SER A 93 -1.93 -34.88 -8.81
CA SER A 93 -1.38 -36.14 -9.31
C SER A 93 -1.27 -37.22 -8.22
N GLN A 94 -0.93 -36.83 -6.98
CA GLN A 94 -0.91 -37.77 -5.85
C GLN A 94 -2.31 -38.30 -5.49
N LEU A 95 -3.33 -37.43 -5.53
CA LEU A 95 -4.72 -37.83 -5.27
C LEU A 95 -5.27 -38.73 -6.38
N GLU A 96 -4.97 -38.43 -7.64
CA GLU A 96 -5.39 -39.22 -8.80
C GLU A 96 -4.82 -40.65 -8.73
N LEU A 97 -3.51 -40.79 -8.45
CA LEU A 97 -2.88 -42.10 -8.23
C LEU A 97 -3.43 -42.85 -7.02
N LEU A 98 -3.75 -42.15 -5.93
CA LEU A 98 -4.36 -42.79 -4.74
C LEU A 98 -5.77 -43.29 -5.04
N GLY A 99 -6.56 -42.53 -5.80
CA GLY A 99 -7.87 -42.93 -6.28
C GLY A 99 -7.81 -44.16 -7.19
N GLU A 100 -6.87 -44.19 -8.14
CA GLU A 100 -6.61 -45.35 -9.00
C GLU A 100 -6.22 -46.60 -8.19
N LYS A 101 -5.32 -46.46 -7.20
CA LYS A 101 -4.90 -47.57 -6.35
C LYS A 101 -6.05 -48.16 -5.53
N LEU A 102 -6.87 -47.31 -4.91
CA LEU A 102 -8.05 -47.77 -4.15
C LEU A 102 -9.04 -48.49 -5.06
N SER A 103 -9.28 -47.97 -6.27
CA SER A 103 -10.15 -48.62 -7.26
C SER A 103 -9.62 -49.98 -7.71
N GLN A 104 -8.31 -50.21 -7.72
CA GLN A 104 -7.71 -51.49 -8.11
C GLN A 104 -7.71 -52.51 -6.95
N GLU A 105 -7.48 -52.06 -5.72
CA GLU A 105 -7.52 -52.90 -4.51
C GLU A 105 -8.94 -53.44 -4.23
N ASP A 106 -9.99 -52.62 -4.41
CA ASP A 106 -11.39 -53.04 -4.27
C ASP A 106 -11.82 -54.09 -5.32
N VAL A 107 -11.25 -54.03 -6.53
CA VAL A 107 -11.49 -55.04 -7.58
C VAL A 107 -10.78 -56.36 -7.26
N ASN A 108 -9.63 -56.31 -6.57
CA ASN A 108 -8.87 -57.49 -6.17
C ASN A 108 -9.45 -58.22 -4.94
N GLN A 109 -10.36 -57.62 -4.17
CA GLN A 109 -11.03 -58.24 -3.03
C GLN A 109 -12.27 -59.09 -3.39
N LYS A 110 -12.57 -59.26 -4.69
CA LYS A 110 -13.75 -60.00 -5.17
C LYS A 110 -13.47 -61.38 -5.80
N LEU A 111 -12.32 -62.01 -5.55
CA LEU A 111 -12.06 -63.40 -5.92
C LEU A 111 -12.19 -64.36 -4.73
#